data_AF-A0A3C1Q2Y4-F1
#
_entry.id   AF-A0A3C1Q2Y4-F1
#
_cell.length_a   1.000
_cell.length_b   1.000
_cell.length_c   1.000
_cell.angle_alpha   90.00
_cell.angle_beta   90.00
_cell.angle_gamma   90.00
#
_symmetry.space_group_name_H-M   'P 1'
#
loop_
_entity.id
_entity.type
_entity.pdbx_description
1 polymer ?
#
loop_
_entity_poly.entity_id
_entity_poly.type
_entity_poly.pdbx_seq_one_letter_code
_entity_poly.pdbx_strand_id
1 'polypeptide(L)'
;MRTRIIHCFLAGLVACLSIGFAKELGSPVPPDKLASLEAALNASSDQSSDARKRLSVKRVIRDSDKLLAAHSAAPNRFEVLGHLFRAHQQLYDLDDSSRNRLALVEISKELVKAPNEYAELRLNADFLLLQSGLSRKGANAKERLLALRPMVARYRDTSAEAKMLRVAMLMALETGDVRLINYLRDEMAVRFPGDLEMIKFQRQNLKGQILGAPFCGIFKRSDGGVMHFPADALGKVTVLYFWSKDDPADDHVQRLAAEWKKQRD
;
A
#
# COMPACT_ATOMS: atom_id res chain seq x y z
N MET A 1 -55.00 -48.22 17.91
CA MET A 1 -53.61 -48.20 18.44
C MET A 1 -52.98 -46.85 18.10
N ARG A 2 -52.49 -46.15 19.13
CA ARG A 2 -51.67 -44.93 19.05
C ARG A 2 -50.50 -45.19 18.07
N THR A 3 -50.02 -44.27 17.24
CA THR A 3 -49.15 -43.14 17.60
C THR A 3 -48.64 -42.45 16.30
N ARG A 4 -48.30 -41.14 16.37
CA ARG A 4 -47.52 -40.28 15.44
C ARG A 4 -48.33 -39.68 14.28
N ILE A 5 -48.85 -38.44 14.30
CA ILE A 5 -48.29 -37.09 14.59
C ILE A 5 -47.05 -36.75 13.73
N ILE A 6 -47.13 -35.53 13.17
CA ILE A 6 -46.12 -34.61 12.63
C ILE A 6 -45.86 -34.64 11.09
N HIS A 7 -46.58 -33.83 10.30
CA HIS A 7 -46.18 -32.44 9.96
C HIS A 7 -47.24 -31.74 9.08
N CYS A 8 -47.76 -30.64 9.63
CA CYS A 8 -48.63 -29.67 8.99
C CYS A 8 -47.85 -28.72 8.06
N PHE A 9 -48.55 -28.23 7.03
CA PHE A 9 -48.56 -26.85 6.53
C PHE A 9 -47.28 -26.01 6.63
N LEU A 10 -46.69 -25.65 5.48
CA LEU A 10 -46.25 -24.26 5.26
C LEU A 10 -46.16 -23.96 3.75
N ALA A 11 -47.27 -23.47 3.19
CA ALA A 11 -47.26 -22.67 1.98
C ALA A 11 -47.15 -21.20 2.40
N GLY A 12 -46.20 -20.47 1.82
CA GLY A 12 -46.08 -19.02 1.98
C GLY A 12 -44.73 -18.56 2.53
N LEU A 13 -43.72 -18.48 1.65
CA LEU A 13 -42.69 -17.47 1.80
C LEU A 13 -42.56 -16.73 0.47
N VAL A 14 -43.18 -15.55 0.46
CA VAL A 14 -43.07 -14.52 -0.56
C VAL A 14 -41.59 -14.20 -0.76
N ALA A 15 -41.14 -14.34 -2.01
CA ALA A 15 -39.85 -13.85 -2.46
C ALA A 15 -39.84 -12.32 -2.36
N CYS A 16 -39.33 -11.79 -1.24
CA CYS A 16 -38.81 -10.44 -1.20
C CYS A 16 -37.55 -10.40 -2.05
N LEU A 17 -37.75 -10.23 -3.36
CA LEU A 17 -36.75 -9.69 -4.26
C LEU A 17 -36.33 -8.33 -3.71
N SER A 18 -35.18 -8.30 -3.06
CA SER A 18 -34.41 -7.10 -2.77
C SER A 18 -34.07 -6.44 -4.10
N ILE A 19 -34.98 -5.65 -4.65
CA ILE A 19 -34.65 -4.64 -5.66
C ILE A 19 -33.85 -3.60 -4.90
N GLY A 20 -32.55 -3.87 -4.72
CA GLY A 20 -31.60 -2.81 -4.46
C GLY A 20 -31.71 -1.86 -5.63
N PHE A 21 -32.20 -0.64 -5.37
CA PHE A 21 -32.11 0.45 -6.33
C PHE A 21 -30.64 0.59 -6.71
N ALA A 22 -30.28 0.08 -7.89
CA ALA A 22 -29.01 0.39 -8.52
C ALA A 22 -29.01 1.90 -8.71
N LYS A 23 -28.25 2.61 -7.88
CA LYS A 23 -28.02 4.04 -8.06
C LYS A 23 -27.41 4.19 -9.45
N GLU A 24 -28.11 4.87 -10.37
CA GLU A 24 -27.56 5.18 -11.69
C GLU A 24 -26.17 5.79 -11.47
N LEU A 25 -25.16 5.08 -11.95
CA LEU A 25 -23.78 5.54 -11.88
C LEU A 25 -23.71 6.77 -12.77
N GLY A 26 -23.28 7.90 -12.19
CA GLY A 26 -23.13 9.14 -12.95
C GLY A 26 -22.14 8.93 -14.09
N SER A 27 -22.30 9.70 -15.17
CA SER A 27 -21.40 9.62 -16.32
C SER A 27 -19.95 9.80 -15.87
N PRO A 28 -19.03 8.90 -16.28
CA PRO A 28 -17.65 8.94 -15.82
C PRO A 28 -16.98 10.24 -16.21
N VAL A 29 -16.04 10.69 -15.38
CA VAL A 29 -15.18 11.82 -15.69
C VAL A 29 -14.34 11.45 -16.91
N PRO A 30 -14.30 12.28 -17.96
CA PRO A 30 -13.52 11.98 -19.16
C PRO A 30 -12.00 11.90 -18.87
N PRO A 31 -11.26 10.91 -19.42
CA PRO A 31 -9.83 10.73 -19.18
C PRO A 31 -8.96 11.94 -19.57
N ASP A 32 -9.34 12.65 -20.63
CA ASP A 32 -8.67 13.88 -21.09
C ASP A 32 -8.75 15.00 -20.05
N LYS A 33 -9.85 15.09 -19.29
CA LYS A 33 -10.00 16.04 -18.18
C LYS A 33 -9.12 15.68 -17.00
N LEU A 34 -9.02 14.39 -16.67
CA LEU A 34 -8.13 13.89 -15.62
C LEU A 34 -6.66 14.13 -15.97
N ALA A 35 -6.25 13.79 -17.19
CA ALA A 35 -4.90 14.05 -17.68
C ALA A 35 -4.56 15.55 -17.69
N SER A 36 -5.52 16.39 -18.08
CA SER A 36 -5.36 17.86 -18.04
C SER A 36 -5.16 18.39 -16.62
N LEU A 37 -5.93 17.87 -15.64
CA LEU A 37 -5.77 18.22 -14.23
C LEU A 37 -4.40 17.80 -13.69
N GLU A 38 -3.95 16.59 -14.00
CA GLU A 38 -2.63 16.10 -13.60
C GLU A 38 -1.51 16.95 -14.19
N ALA A 39 -1.57 17.24 -15.49
CA ALA A 39 -0.58 18.09 -16.15
C ALA A 39 -0.54 19.49 -15.55
N ALA A 40 -1.70 20.10 -15.28
CA ALA A 40 -1.77 21.42 -14.65
C ALA A 40 -1.22 21.42 -13.21
N LEU A 41 -1.47 20.34 -12.45
CA LEU A 41 -0.93 20.18 -11.10
C LEU A 41 0.60 20.06 -11.12
N ASN A 42 1.15 19.25 -12.02
CA ASN A 42 2.60 19.08 -12.15
C ASN A 42 3.26 20.39 -12.62
N ALA A 43 2.68 21.08 -13.62
CA ALA A 43 3.20 22.36 -14.09
C ALA A 43 3.11 23.49 -13.04
N SER A 44 2.34 23.31 -11.96
CA SER A 44 2.21 24.30 -10.90
C SER A 44 3.46 24.39 -10.03
N SER A 45 4.22 23.30 -9.84
CA SER A 45 5.49 23.33 -9.09
C SER A 45 6.62 24.04 -9.84
N ASP A 46 6.54 24.06 -11.17
CA ASP A 46 7.60 24.57 -12.06
C ASP A 46 7.50 26.08 -12.31
N GLN A 47 6.53 26.75 -11.68
CA GLN A 47 6.35 28.18 -11.81
C GLN A 47 7.50 28.95 -11.16
N SER A 48 7.86 30.09 -11.76
CA SER A 48 9.06 30.86 -11.41
C SER A 48 9.02 31.56 -10.04
N SER A 49 7.86 31.68 -9.40
CA SER A 49 7.72 32.33 -8.09
C SER A 49 6.57 31.73 -7.27
N ASP A 50 6.67 31.81 -5.94
CA ASP A 50 5.67 31.23 -5.03
C ASP A 50 4.28 31.85 -5.20
N ALA A 51 4.21 33.14 -5.55
CA ALA A 51 2.93 33.78 -5.89
C ALA A 51 2.28 33.12 -7.13
N ARG A 52 3.07 32.81 -8.16
CA ARG A 52 2.60 32.11 -9.37
C ARG A 52 2.26 30.66 -9.09
N LYS A 53 3.06 29.95 -8.30
CA LYS A 53 2.77 28.59 -7.83
C LYS A 53 1.41 28.55 -7.12
N ARG A 54 1.21 29.42 -6.12
CA ARG A 54 -0.07 29.51 -5.38
C ARG A 54 -1.25 29.81 -6.28
N LEU A 55 -1.11 30.74 -7.23
CA LEU A 55 -2.18 31.05 -8.18
C LEU A 55 -2.51 29.85 -9.07
N SER A 56 -1.49 29.14 -9.57
CA SER A 56 -1.64 27.96 -10.41
C SER A 56 -2.34 26.82 -9.66
N VAL A 57 -1.88 26.50 -8.45
CA VAL A 57 -2.52 25.48 -7.59
C VAL A 57 -3.97 25.84 -7.29
N LYS A 58 -4.28 27.12 -6.98
CA LYS A 58 -5.66 27.58 -6.77
C LYS A 58 -6.56 27.44 -8.00
N ARG A 59 -6.00 27.48 -9.22
CA ARG A 59 -6.77 27.21 -10.45
C ARG A 59 -7.10 25.72 -10.55
N VAL A 60 -6.12 24.84 -10.31
CA VAL A 60 -6.34 23.38 -10.28
C VAL A 60 -7.41 22.99 -9.26
N ILE A 61 -7.39 23.58 -8.07
CA ILE A 61 -8.43 23.37 -7.04
C ILE A 61 -9.81 23.73 -7.61
N ARG A 62 -9.96 24.93 -8.17
CA ARG A 62 -11.24 25.39 -8.73
C ARG A 62 -11.74 24.52 -9.87
N ASP A 63 -10.84 24.07 -10.75
CA ASP A 63 -11.22 23.24 -11.89
C ASP A 63 -11.58 21.81 -11.45
N SER A 64 -10.91 21.30 -10.42
CA SER A 64 -11.28 20.04 -9.77
C SER A 64 -12.66 20.13 -9.10
N ASP A 65 -12.95 21.22 -8.38
CA ASP A 65 -14.27 21.45 -7.74
C ASP A 65 -15.40 21.48 -8.78
N LYS A 66 -15.19 22.17 -9.91
CA LYS A 66 -16.16 22.20 -11.02
C LYS A 66 -16.41 20.80 -11.58
N LEU A 67 -15.35 20.01 -11.74
CA LEU A 67 -15.43 18.66 -12.29
C LEU A 67 -16.16 17.72 -11.32
N LEU A 68 -15.90 17.84 -10.02
CA LEU A 68 -16.61 17.10 -8.98
C LEU A 68 -18.09 17.48 -8.90
N ALA A 69 -18.43 18.76 -9.06
CA ALA A 69 -19.82 19.20 -9.11
C ALA A 69 -20.56 18.61 -10.32
N ALA A 70 -19.93 18.62 -11.50
CA ALA A 70 -20.51 18.06 -12.73
C ALA A 70 -20.63 16.53 -12.70
N HIS A 71 -19.71 15.83 -12.03
CA HIS A 71 -19.61 14.37 -12.00
C HIS A 71 -19.77 13.79 -10.58
N SER A 72 -20.64 14.40 -9.77
CA SER A 72 -20.77 14.05 -8.34
C SER A 72 -21.13 12.59 -8.08
N ALA A 73 -21.84 11.92 -9.00
CA ALA A 73 -22.21 10.51 -8.91
C ALA A 73 -21.31 9.57 -9.73
N ALA A 74 -20.25 10.08 -10.37
CA ALA A 74 -19.37 9.27 -11.20
C ALA A 74 -18.53 8.30 -10.37
N PRO A 75 -18.33 7.03 -10.82
CA PRO A 75 -17.49 6.07 -10.11
C PRO A 75 -16.04 6.54 -9.95
N ASN A 76 -15.49 7.17 -10.99
CA ASN A 76 -14.12 7.65 -11.04
C ASN A 76 -13.91 9.07 -10.48
N ARG A 77 -14.91 9.64 -9.80
CA ARG A 77 -14.77 10.94 -9.11
C ARG A 77 -13.63 10.94 -8.07
N PHE A 78 -13.25 9.77 -7.55
CA PHE A 78 -12.17 9.64 -6.58
C PHE A 78 -10.80 9.97 -7.18
N GLU A 79 -10.62 9.85 -8.49
CA GLU A 79 -9.41 10.30 -9.18
C GLU A 79 -9.30 11.83 -9.11
N VAL A 80 -10.40 12.53 -9.36
CA VAL A 80 -10.48 13.99 -9.19
C VAL A 80 -10.23 14.38 -7.73
N LEU A 81 -10.80 13.66 -6.76
CA LEU A 81 -10.50 13.89 -5.34
C LEU A 81 -9.01 13.66 -5.02
N GLY A 82 -8.36 12.69 -5.65
CA GLY A 82 -6.93 12.45 -5.52
C GLY A 82 -6.09 13.63 -6.05
N HIS A 83 -6.43 14.19 -7.21
CA HIS A 83 -5.79 15.40 -7.72
C HIS A 83 -6.05 16.62 -6.83
N LEU A 84 -7.29 16.80 -6.36
CA LEU A 84 -7.69 17.88 -5.47
C LEU A 84 -6.93 17.81 -4.13
N PHE A 85 -6.81 16.62 -3.54
CA PHE A 85 -6.01 16.39 -2.34
C PHE A 85 -4.55 16.81 -2.55
N ARG A 86 -3.91 16.35 -3.63
CA ARG A 86 -2.52 16.75 -3.95
C ARG A 86 -2.39 18.26 -4.16
N ALA A 87 -3.36 18.90 -4.80
CA ALA A 87 -3.37 20.35 -4.96
C ALA A 87 -3.46 21.08 -3.60
N HIS A 88 -4.30 20.59 -2.68
CA HIS A 88 -4.35 21.13 -1.32
C HIS A 88 -3.06 20.89 -0.52
N GLN A 89 -2.36 19.77 -0.73
CA GLN A 89 -1.03 19.55 -0.14
C GLN A 89 -0.02 20.60 -0.64
N GLN A 90 0.07 20.80 -1.96
CA GLN A 90 0.96 21.83 -2.53
C GLN A 90 0.60 23.24 -2.03
N LEU A 91 -0.70 23.55 -1.90
CA LEU A 91 -1.12 24.85 -1.38
C LEU A 91 -0.75 25.03 0.09
N TYR A 92 -0.87 23.97 0.89
CA TYR A 92 -0.46 23.95 2.29
C TYR A 92 1.04 24.20 2.44
N ASP A 93 1.87 23.53 1.62
CA ASP A 93 3.33 23.71 1.64
C ASP A 93 3.76 25.15 1.30
N LEU A 94 2.97 25.84 0.47
CA LEU A 94 3.21 27.24 0.07
C LEU A 94 2.62 28.27 1.06
N ASP A 95 1.65 27.86 1.88
CA ASP A 95 0.87 28.73 2.76
C ASP A 95 0.17 27.89 3.86
N ASP A 96 0.86 27.69 5.00
CA ASP A 96 0.31 27.02 6.19
C ASP A 96 -0.63 27.96 6.99
N SER A 97 -1.66 28.45 6.31
CA SER A 97 -2.76 29.13 6.97
C SER A 97 -3.72 28.10 7.59
N SER A 98 -4.36 28.47 8.70
CA SER A 98 -5.42 27.65 9.30
C SER A 98 -6.55 27.30 8.32
N ARG A 99 -6.81 28.18 7.34
CA ARG A 99 -7.78 27.93 6.27
C ARG A 99 -7.34 26.76 5.38
N ASN A 100 -6.08 26.76 4.93
CA ASN A 100 -5.56 25.70 4.05
C ASN A 100 -5.45 24.36 4.80
N ARG A 101 -5.06 24.38 6.08
CA ARG A 101 -5.10 23.20 6.95
C ARG A 101 -6.48 22.57 7.04
N LEU A 102 -7.50 23.39 7.29
CA LEU A 102 -8.87 22.91 7.41
C LEU A 102 -9.36 22.33 6.08
N ALA A 103 -9.10 23.00 4.97
CA ALA A 103 -9.45 22.50 3.64
C ALA A 103 -8.80 21.13 3.34
N LEU A 104 -7.52 20.97 3.65
CA LEU A 104 -6.81 19.70 3.45
C LEU A 104 -7.42 18.57 4.29
N VAL A 105 -7.81 18.85 5.54
CA VAL A 105 -8.50 17.88 6.41
C VAL A 105 -9.88 17.51 5.85
N GLU A 106 -10.68 18.47 5.38
CA GLU A 106 -12.00 18.18 4.81
C GLU A 106 -11.91 17.33 3.54
N ILE A 107 -11.00 17.64 2.63
CA ILE A 107 -10.78 16.81 1.44
C ILE A 107 -10.29 15.40 1.80
N SER A 108 -9.44 15.30 2.83
CA SER A 108 -9.01 13.99 3.33
C SER A 108 -10.18 13.13 3.81
N LYS A 109 -11.16 13.72 4.52
CA LYS A 109 -12.37 13.00 4.98
C LYS A 109 -13.20 12.44 3.82
N GLU A 110 -13.27 13.16 2.71
CA GLU A 110 -13.99 12.70 1.52
C GLU A 110 -13.20 11.62 0.77
N LEU A 111 -11.89 11.81 0.57
CA LEU A 111 -11.06 10.86 -0.16
C LEU A 111 -10.92 9.51 0.57
N VAL A 112 -10.94 9.50 1.90
CA VAL A 112 -10.89 8.27 2.70
C VAL A 112 -12.10 7.35 2.48
N LYS A 113 -13.22 7.88 1.95
CA LYS A 113 -14.40 7.08 1.59
C LYS A 113 -14.23 6.31 0.27
N ALA A 114 -13.11 6.51 -0.44
CA ALA A 114 -12.86 5.82 -1.69
C ALA A 114 -12.75 4.29 -1.48
N PRO A 115 -13.27 3.48 -2.42
CA PRO A 115 -13.18 2.03 -2.33
C PRO A 115 -11.74 1.53 -2.59
N ASN A 116 -11.52 0.22 -2.51
CA ASN A 116 -10.17 -0.36 -2.51
C ASN A 116 -9.42 -0.22 -3.84
N GLU A 117 -10.13 -0.04 -4.95
CA GLU A 117 -9.56 0.26 -6.26
C GLU A 117 -8.76 1.57 -6.25
N TYR A 118 -9.11 2.49 -5.34
CA TYR A 118 -8.45 3.77 -5.14
C TYR A 118 -7.58 3.83 -3.87
N ALA A 119 -7.18 2.67 -3.33
CA ALA A 119 -6.39 2.59 -2.09
C ALA A 119 -5.13 3.47 -2.12
N GLU A 120 -4.40 3.50 -3.23
CA GLU A 120 -3.20 4.34 -3.38
C GLU A 120 -3.48 5.84 -3.25
N LEU A 121 -4.63 6.29 -3.75
CA LEU A 121 -5.04 7.70 -3.66
C LEU A 121 -5.38 8.07 -2.21
N ARG A 122 -6.13 7.19 -1.51
CA ARG A 122 -6.61 7.49 -0.15
C ARG A 122 -5.60 7.24 0.97
N LEU A 123 -4.51 6.49 0.73
CA LEU A 123 -3.52 6.16 1.77
C LEU A 123 -2.96 7.38 2.48
N ASN A 124 -2.52 8.38 1.72
CA ASN A 124 -1.93 9.60 2.30
C ASN A 124 -2.97 10.42 3.08
N ALA A 125 -4.22 10.47 2.60
CA ALA A 125 -5.31 11.13 3.30
C ALA A 125 -5.65 10.42 4.62
N ASP A 126 -5.67 9.09 4.63
CA ASP A 126 -5.86 8.29 5.84
C ASP A 126 -4.76 8.57 6.88
N PHE A 127 -3.49 8.60 6.45
CA PHE A 127 -2.39 8.94 7.35
C PHE A 127 -2.54 10.35 7.93
N LEU A 128 -2.92 11.32 7.12
CA LEU A 128 -3.14 12.69 7.57
C LEU A 128 -4.22 12.75 8.65
N LEU A 129 -5.36 12.09 8.43
CA LEU A 129 -6.44 12.05 9.41
C LEU A 129 -6.05 11.30 10.69
N LEU A 130 -5.32 10.18 10.56
CA LEU A 130 -4.82 9.44 11.71
C LEU A 130 -3.90 10.33 12.55
N GLN A 131 -2.90 10.97 11.94
CA GLN A 131 -1.96 11.84 12.64
C GLN A 131 -2.65 13.06 13.25
N SER A 132 -3.56 13.71 12.52
CA SER A 132 -4.32 14.84 13.03
C SER A 132 -5.20 14.45 14.22
N GLY A 133 -5.85 13.28 14.16
CA GLY A 133 -6.71 12.77 15.24
C GLY A 133 -5.91 12.41 16.49
N LEU A 134 -4.77 11.75 16.32
CA LEU A 134 -3.86 11.39 17.42
C LEU A 134 -3.26 12.63 18.09
N SER A 135 -2.82 13.60 17.30
CA SER A 135 -2.25 14.86 17.82
C SER A 135 -3.28 15.66 18.62
N ARG A 136 -4.54 15.74 18.16
CA ARG A 136 -5.62 16.40 18.93
C ARG A 136 -5.90 15.72 20.28
N LYS A 137 -5.68 14.41 20.37
CA LYS A 137 -5.83 13.64 21.62
C LYS A 137 -4.59 13.69 22.51
N GLY A 138 -3.51 14.37 22.11
CA GLY A 138 -2.25 14.35 22.84
C GLY A 138 -1.61 12.97 22.90
N ALA A 139 -1.86 12.12 21.88
CA ALA A 139 -1.45 10.72 21.92
C ALA A 139 0.07 10.57 22.09
N ASN A 140 0.48 9.68 22.98
CA ASN A 140 1.89 9.35 23.18
C ASN A 140 2.42 8.43 22.05
N ALA A 141 3.73 8.18 22.02
CA ALA A 141 4.36 7.35 21.00
C ALA A 141 3.71 5.96 20.87
N LYS A 142 3.40 5.31 22.00
CA LYS A 142 2.76 3.98 22.04
C LYS A 142 1.35 4.00 21.44
N GLU A 143 0.55 5.02 21.76
CA GLU A 143 -0.80 5.17 21.22
C GLU A 143 -0.78 5.42 19.71
N ARG A 144 0.16 6.25 19.23
CA ARG A 144 0.35 6.49 17.79
C ARG A 144 0.70 5.20 17.05
N LEU A 145 1.53 4.35 17.64
CA LEU A 145 1.93 3.07 17.08
C LEU A 145 0.79 2.05 17.06
N LEU A 146 0.02 1.94 18.13
CA LEU A 146 -1.14 1.05 18.19
C LEU A 146 -2.19 1.41 17.13
N ALA A 147 -2.31 2.70 16.80
CA ALA A 147 -3.22 3.19 15.78
C ALA A 147 -2.82 2.79 14.34
N LEU A 148 -1.59 2.32 14.11
CA LEU A 148 -1.17 1.82 12.80
C LEU A 148 -1.72 0.43 12.49
N ARG A 149 -2.03 -0.40 13.50
CA ARG A 149 -2.53 -1.77 13.28
C ARG A 149 -3.84 -1.81 12.50
N PRO A 150 -4.88 -1.00 12.83
CA PRO A 150 -6.08 -0.92 12.02
C PRO A 150 -5.82 -0.43 10.59
N MET A 151 -4.83 0.45 10.38
CA MET A 151 -4.46 0.88 9.03
C MET A 151 -3.84 -0.26 8.23
N VAL A 152 -2.90 -1.02 8.81
CA VAL A 152 -2.31 -2.20 8.14
C VAL A 152 -3.41 -3.19 7.74
N ALA A 153 -4.35 -3.48 8.63
CA ALA A 153 -5.48 -4.37 8.33
C ALA A 153 -6.37 -3.82 7.21
N ARG A 154 -6.65 -2.51 7.20
CA ARG A 154 -7.51 -1.86 6.20
C ARG A 154 -6.93 -1.88 4.78
N TYR A 155 -5.61 -1.84 4.66
CA TYR A 155 -4.91 -1.82 3.38
C TYR A 155 -4.47 -3.20 2.90
N ARG A 156 -4.79 -4.26 3.65
CA ARG A 156 -4.51 -5.64 3.24
C ARG A 156 -5.23 -5.99 1.94
N ASP A 157 -4.53 -6.71 1.07
CA ASP A 157 -5.00 -7.13 -0.26
C ASP A 157 -5.40 -5.94 -1.17
N THR A 158 -4.87 -4.74 -0.90
CA THR A 158 -5.04 -3.57 -1.77
C THR A 158 -3.72 -3.23 -2.47
N SER A 159 -3.80 -2.47 -3.56
CA SER A 159 -2.60 -2.00 -4.26
C SER A 159 -1.63 -1.21 -3.37
N ALA A 160 -2.15 -0.58 -2.30
CA ALA A 160 -1.36 0.27 -1.41
C ALA A 160 -0.78 -0.44 -0.18
N GLU A 161 -0.97 -1.77 -0.05
CA GLU A 161 -0.50 -2.54 1.11
C GLU A 161 1.02 -2.42 1.32
N ALA A 162 1.81 -2.60 0.26
CA ALA A 162 3.27 -2.52 0.33
C ALA A 162 3.74 -1.13 0.77
N LYS A 163 3.07 -0.07 0.31
CA LYS A 163 3.38 1.31 0.73
C LYS A 163 2.98 1.55 2.18
N MET A 164 1.80 1.08 2.59
CA MET A 164 1.33 1.17 3.98
C MET A 164 2.32 0.51 4.95
N LEU A 165 2.76 -0.72 4.66
CA LEU A 165 3.73 -1.44 5.50
C LEU A 165 5.07 -0.70 5.59
N ARG A 166 5.59 -0.18 4.47
CA ARG A 166 6.85 0.59 4.47
C ARG A 166 6.75 1.85 5.34
N VAL A 167 5.67 2.61 5.20
CA VAL A 167 5.47 3.83 6.02
C VAL A 167 5.31 3.46 7.50
N ALA A 168 4.51 2.45 7.83
CA ALA A 168 4.38 1.98 9.21
C ALA A 168 5.72 1.53 9.80
N MET A 169 6.55 0.86 9.02
CA MET A 169 7.87 0.42 9.48
C MET A 169 8.79 1.61 9.76
N LEU A 170 8.84 2.61 8.90
CA LEU A 170 9.62 3.83 9.15
C LEU A 170 9.19 4.51 10.45
N MET A 171 7.88 4.65 10.67
CA MET A 171 7.34 5.21 11.91
C MET A 171 7.67 4.34 13.14
N ALA A 172 7.66 3.02 12.99
CA ALA A 172 8.04 2.09 14.06
C ALA A 172 9.53 2.19 14.41
N LEU A 173 10.39 2.39 13.40
CA LEU A 173 11.83 2.59 13.57
C LEU A 173 12.14 3.91 14.26
N GLU A 174 11.46 5.00 13.88
CA GLU A 174 11.61 6.32 14.51
C GLU A 174 11.26 6.31 16.01
N THR A 175 10.31 5.47 16.40
CA THR A 175 9.83 5.34 17.78
C THR A 175 10.57 4.28 18.60
N GLY A 176 11.29 3.37 17.95
CA GLY A 176 12.06 2.30 18.61
C GLY A 176 11.22 1.15 19.20
N ASP A 177 9.96 0.99 18.79
CA ASP A 177 9.10 -0.08 19.32
C ASP A 177 9.41 -1.44 18.67
N VAL A 178 10.24 -2.23 19.36
CA VAL A 178 10.68 -3.56 18.92
C VAL A 178 9.50 -4.50 18.63
N ARG A 179 8.38 -4.41 19.37
CA ARG A 179 7.23 -5.30 19.15
C ARG A 179 6.53 -4.97 17.84
N LEU A 180 6.34 -3.69 17.55
CA LEU A 180 5.73 -3.29 16.28
C LEU A 180 6.67 -3.54 15.10
N ILE A 181 7.97 -3.28 15.27
CA ILE A 181 8.98 -3.59 14.25
C ILE A 181 8.93 -5.09 13.89
N ASN A 182 8.92 -5.98 14.89
CA ASN A 182 8.83 -7.42 14.63
C ASN A 182 7.51 -7.80 13.95
N TYR A 183 6.38 -7.29 14.43
CA TYR A 183 5.08 -7.52 13.79
C TYR A 183 5.06 -7.10 12.31
N LEU A 184 5.54 -5.89 12.00
CA LEU A 184 5.58 -5.39 10.63
C LEU A 184 6.58 -6.15 9.76
N ARG A 185 7.69 -6.61 10.33
CA ARG A 185 8.66 -7.47 9.63
C ARG A 185 8.00 -8.80 9.24
N ASP A 186 7.28 -9.43 10.16
CA ASP A 186 6.59 -10.70 9.90
C ASP A 186 5.52 -10.53 8.81
N GLU A 187 4.73 -9.46 8.88
CA GLU A 187 3.77 -9.10 7.84
C GLU A 187 4.47 -8.91 6.48
N MET A 188 5.58 -8.15 6.41
CA MET A 188 6.35 -7.97 5.18
C MET A 188 6.89 -9.29 4.63
N ALA A 189 7.43 -10.17 5.48
CA ALA A 189 8.02 -11.44 5.07
C ALA A 189 6.96 -12.42 4.54
N VAL A 190 5.78 -12.48 5.16
CA VAL A 190 4.69 -13.36 4.74
C VAL A 190 4.01 -12.84 3.47
N ARG A 191 3.80 -11.53 3.39
CA ARG A 191 2.99 -10.92 2.32
C ARG A 191 3.80 -10.58 1.08
N PHE A 192 5.07 -10.22 1.26
CA PHE A 192 5.96 -9.76 0.19
C PHE A 192 7.31 -10.51 0.15
N PRO A 193 7.34 -11.86 0.24
CA PRO A 193 8.59 -12.63 0.33
C PRO A 193 9.52 -12.44 -0.88
N GLY A 194 8.98 -12.26 -2.08
CA GLY A 194 9.75 -12.09 -3.33
C GLY A 194 9.75 -10.67 -3.89
N ASP A 195 9.18 -9.69 -3.20
CA ASP A 195 9.09 -8.32 -3.71
C ASP A 195 10.45 -7.62 -3.60
N LEU A 196 11.07 -7.33 -4.75
CA LEU A 196 12.40 -6.74 -4.82
C LEU A 196 12.48 -5.35 -4.17
N GLU A 197 11.43 -4.55 -4.29
CA GLU A 197 11.39 -3.21 -3.69
C GLU A 197 11.24 -3.30 -2.17
N MET A 198 10.45 -4.26 -1.66
CA MET A 198 10.35 -4.55 -0.23
C MET A 198 11.66 -5.09 0.33
N ILE A 199 12.34 -6.00 -0.40
CA ILE A 199 13.65 -6.51 0.00
C ILE A 199 14.67 -5.37 0.06
N LYS A 200 14.71 -4.51 -0.96
CA LYS A 200 15.59 -3.34 -1.00
C LYS A 200 15.29 -2.37 0.15
N PHE A 201 14.02 -2.10 0.41
CA PHE A 201 13.59 -1.28 1.53
C PHE A 201 14.07 -1.87 2.87
N GLN A 202 13.86 -3.16 3.10
CA GLN A 202 14.30 -3.83 4.32
C GLN A 202 15.83 -3.78 4.48
N ARG A 203 16.60 -4.00 3.41
CA ARG A 203 18.07 -3.88 3.43
C ARG A 203 18.56 -2.49 3.84
N GLN A 204 17.92 -1.45 3.31
CA GLN A 204 18.32 -0.07 3.56
C GLN A 204 18.00 0.40 4.97
N ASN A 205 16.84 -0.03 5.50
CA ASN A 205 16.28 0.53 6.74
C ASN A 205 16.46 -0.38 7.96
N LEU A 206 16.64 -1.69 7.79
CA LEU A 206 16.77 -2.67 8.88
C LEU A 206 18.22 -3.16 9.07
N LYS A 207 19.20 -2.31 8.75
CA LYS A 207 20.65 -2.58 8.70
C LYS A 207 21.11 -3.67 9.70
N GLY A 208 21.74 -4.72 9.18
CA GLY A 208 22.49 -5.71 9.98
C GLY A 208 21.73 -6.99 10.39
N GLN A 209 20.46 -7.15 10.03
CA GLN A 209 19.72 -8.38 10.31
C GLN A 209 19.66 -9.30 9.08
N ILE A 210 19.82 -10.61 9.30
CA ILE A 210 19.65 -11.63 8.27
C ILE A 210 18.24 -11.50 7.72
N LEU A 211 18.12 -11.06 6.46
CA LEU A 211 16.86 -11.05 5.76
C LEU A 211 16.61 -12.46 5.24
N GLY A 212 15.56 -13.10 5.74
CA GLY A 212 15.04 -14.35 5.19
C GLY A 212 14.36 -14.14 3.84
N ALA A 213 15.00 -13.41 2.93
CA ALA A 213 14.51 -13.24 1.57
C ALA A 213 14.74 -14.57 0.82
N PRO A 214 13.68 -15.28 0.39
CA PRO A 214 13.84 -16.50 -0.38
C PRO A 214 14.64 -16.23 -1.65
N PHE A 215 15.65 -17.07 -1.88
CA PHE A 215 16.34 -17.12 -3.15
C PHE A 215 15.53 -18.00 -4.10
N CYS A 216 14.53 -17.40 -4.74
CA CYS A 216 13.66 -18.06 -5.72
C CYS A 216 13.55 -17.22 -7.00
N GLY A 217 13.31 -17.86 -8.13
CA GLY A 217 13.16 -17.18 -9.42
C GLY A 217 13.85 -17.88 -10.58
N ILE A 218 13.91 -17.18 -11.71
CA ILE A 218 14.49 -17.66 -12.96
C ILE A 218 15.78 -16.88 -13.22
N PHE A 219 16.90 -17.58 -13.28
CA PHE A 219 18.22 -16.98 -13.41
C PHE A 219 18.93 -17.51 -14.65
N LYS A 220 19.52 -16.61 -15.43
CA LYS A 220 20.36 -16.98 -16.57
C LYS A 220 21.75 -17.33 -16.07
N ARG A 221 22.22 -18.52 -16.41
CA ARG A 221 23.57 -19.00 -16.15
C ARG A 221 24.56 -18.39 -17.13
N SER A 222 25.85 -18.42 -16.78
CA SER A 222 26.95 -17.94 -17.63
C SER A 222 27.08 -18.70 -18.95
N ASP A 223 26.67 -19.96 -18.98
CA ASP A 223 26.61 -20.81 -20.19
C ASP A 223 25.38 -20.53 -21.08
N GLY A 224 24.55 -19.54 -20.72
CA GLY A 224 23.33 -19.20 -21.43
C GLY A 224 22.11 -20.05 -21.05
N GLY A 225 22.29 -21.09 -20.21
CA GLY A 225 21.20 -21.89 -19.68
C GLY A 225 20.32 -21.12 -18.69
N VAL A 226 19.14 -21.66 -18.38
CA VAL A 226 18.20 -21.07 -17.44
C VAL A 226 18.07 -21.97 -16.21
N MET A 227 18.14 -21.38 -15.02
CA MET A 227 18.01 -22.05 -13.73
C MET A 227 16.74 -21.57 -13.04
N HIS A 228 15.93 -22.50 -12.55
CA HIS A 228 14.67 -22.21 -11.86
C HIS A 228 14.81 -22.60 -10.39
N PHE A 229 14.65 -21.64 -9.49
CA PHE A 229 14.57 -21.86 -8.05
C PHE A 229 13.12 -21.71 -7.59
N PRO A 230 12.45 -22.79 -7.14
CA PRO A 230 11.10 -22.72 -6.62
C PRO A 230 11.05 -21.91 -5.31
N ALA A 231 9.90 -21.31 -5.02
CA ALA A 231 9.68 -20.56 -3.78
C ALA A 231 9.27 -21.47 -2.61
N ASP A 232 8.84 -22.69 -2.90
CA ASP A 232 8.52 -23.71 -1.89
C ASP A 232 9.76 -24.53 -1.50
N ALA A 233 9.68 -25.18 -0.34
CA ALA A 233 10.71 -26.10 0.15
C ALA A 233 10.52 -27.54 -0.38
N LEU A 234 9.67 -27.74 -1.40
CA LEU A 234 9.39 -29.06 -1.94
C LEU A 234 10.47 -29.42 -2.98
N GLY A 235 11.35 -30.36 -2.63
CA GLY A 235 12.35 -30.87 -3.56
C GLY A 235 13.65 -31.30 -2.89
N LYS A 236 14.72 -31.34 -3.68
CA LYS A 236 16.06 -31.66 -3.20
C LYS A 236 16.69 -30.42 -2.58
N VAL A 237 17.15 -30.53 -1.33
CA VAL A 237 17.98 -29.51 -0.69
C VAL A 237 19.24 -29.31 -1.53
N THR A 238 19.44 -28.09 -2.01
CA THR A 238 20.57 -27.70 -2.84
C THR A 238 21.37 -26.64 -2.10
N VAL A 239 22.65 -26.91 -1.86
CA VAL A 239 23.59 -25.94 -1.28
C VAL A 239 24.22 -25.14 -2.42
N LEU A 240 24.06 -23.81 -2.39
CA LEU A 240 24.68 -22.90 -3.33
C LEU A 240 25.95 -22.32 -2.70
N TYR A 241 27.07 -22.45 -3.40
CA TYR A 241 28.35 -21.90 -2.97
C TYR A 241 28.77 -20.76 -3.90
N PHE A 242 29.04 -19.59 -3.34
CA PHE A 242 29.47 -18.40 -4.07
C PHE A 242 30.94 -18.14 -3.77
N TRP A 243 31.75 -17.96 -4.82
CA TRP A 243 33.15 -17.56 -4.71
C TRP A 243 33.47 -16.48 -5.72
N SER A 244 34.56 -15.74 -5.47
CA SER A 244 35.08 -14.72 -6.39
C SER A 244 36.41 -15.18 -6.96
N LYS A 245 36.84 -14.60 -8.08
CA LYS A 245 38.19 -14.86 -8.63
C LYS A 245 39.31 -14.39 -7.70
N ASP A 246 39.01 -13.48 -6.78
CA ASP A 246 39.98 -12.87 -5.88
C ASP A 246 40.24 -13.73 -4.62
N ASP A 247 39.48 -14.82 -4.44
CA ASP A 247 39.67 -15.82 -3.39
C ASP A 247 39.44 -17.23 -3.97
N PRO A 248 40.50 -17.95 -4.41
CA PRO A 248 40.37 -19.25 -5.05
C PRO A 248 39.90 -20.30 -4.04
N ALA A 249 38.58 -20.50 -4.00
CA ALA A 249 37.87 -21.37 -3.06
C ALA A 249 38.06 -22.89 -3.28
N ASP A 250 39.04 -23.33 -4.07
CA ASP A 250 39.16 -24.72 -4.53
C ASP A 250 39.24 -25.73 -3.37
N ASP A 251 40.03 -25.43 -2.34
CA ASP A 251 40.20 -26.32 -1.18
C ASP A 251 38.96 -26.40 -0.30
N HIS A 252 38.24 -25.28 -0.12
CA HIS A 252 37.06 -25.21 0.73
C HIS A 252 35.85 -25.89 0.09
N VAL A 253 35.65 -25.70 -1.22
CA VAL A 253 34.54 -26.31 -1.97
C VAL A 253 34.67 -27.82 -2.01
N GLN A 254 35.88 -28.34 -2.29
CA GLN A 254 36.11 -29.77 -2.37
C GLN A 254 35.92 -30.46 -1.01
N ARG A 255 36.38 -29.84 0.08
CA ARG A 255 36.16 -30.37 1.45
C ARG A 255 34.68 -30.38 1.82
N LEU A 256 33.95 -29.30 1.53
CA LEU A 256 32.54 -29.18 1.86
C LEU A 256 31.69 -30.17 1.04
N ALA A 257 32.02 -30.38 -0.23
CA ALA A 257 31.40 -31.40 -1.07
C ALA A 257 31.69 -32.83 -0.57
N ALA A 258 32.90 -33.09 -0.06
CA ALA A 258 33.27 -34.39 0.50
C ALA A 258 32.56 -34.67 1.83
N GLU A 259 32.44 -33.67 2.72
CA GLU A 259 31.70 -33.82 3.98
C GLU A 259 30.20 -34.01 3.75
N TRP A 260 29.59 -33.29 2.82
CA TRP A 260 28.18 -33.45 2.50
C TRP A 260 27.85 -34.85 1.93
N LYS A 261 28.77 -35.43 1.14
CA LYS A 261 28.63 -36.81 0.66
C LYS A 261 28.63 -37.82 1.80
N LYS A 262 29.45 -37.62 2.84
CA LYS A 262 29.50 -38.50 4.02
C LYS A 262 28.23 -38.46 4.87
N GLN A 263 27.43 -37.39 4.78
CA GLN A 263 26.16 -37.27 5.50
C GLN A 263 24.96 -37.87 4.73
N ARG A 264 25.17 -38.34 3.49
CA ARG A 264 24.13 -38.93 2.63
C ARG A 264 24.11 -40.46 2.62
N ASP A 265 25.10 -41.09 3.26
CA ASP A 265 25.18 -42.54 3.53
C ASP A 265 24.76 -42.80 4.98
#